data_AF-A0A6G7ST47-F1
#
_entry.id   AF-A0A6G7ST47-F1
#
_cell.length_a   1.000
_cell.length_b   1.000
_cell.length_c   1.000
_cell.angle_alpha   90.00
_cell.angle_beta   90.00
_cell.angle_gamma   90.00
#
_symmetry.space_group_name_H-M   'P 1'
#
loop_
_entity.id
_entity.type
_entity.pdbx_description
1 polymer ?
#
loop_
_entity_poly.entity_id
_entity_poly.type
_entity_poly.pdbx_seq_one_letter_code
_entity_poly.pdbx_strand_id
1 'polypeptide(L)'
;MSPTLVRHQLPHSGSTRCDDPPAPARSRARTRDWAEIQERMLVPLYEAAYDRLGVGPGTRLLGLGCGSGLALLLAAARGAQVSGVDADESRLELARERLTPDGMPEHTRVVSGGLEAAAPGDAAFNVVTAFHPVGCVSTVEGLTASLTAAAGLAERGSAVVLGGWGPVERCATAGVLRVAQRLADSPGDYVVGSAGWRPSGRDDLEDLADRAGLRPDGSGRVSCPFGYADPASAVRGLLSTGLFDAALEAAEQRQVEKELAEALHPYQRADGTVWMPNVFRYLIARTR
;
A
#
# COMPACT_ATOMS: atom_id res chain seq x y z
N MET A 1 31.77 -64.18 -8.05
CA MET A 1 30.87 -63.90 -6.91
C MET A 1 31.10 -62.46 -6.51
N SER A 2 30.03 -61.68 -6.45
CA SER A 2 29.88 -60.27 -6.84
C SER A 2 30.65 -59.21 -6.03
N PRO A 3 31.00 -58.05 -6.63
CA PRO A 3 31.52 -56.90 -5.90
C PRO A 3 30.38 -56.10 -5.25
N THR A 4 30.55 -55.74 -3.98
CA THR A 4 29.60 -54.96 -3.19
C THR A 4 29.73 -53.48 -3.52
N LEU A 5 28.72 -52.93 -4.21
CA LEU A 5 28.58 -51.50 -4.48
C LEU A 5 28.25 -50.73 -3.21
N VAL A 6 29.14 -49.82 -2.80
CA VAL A 6 28.87 -48.80 -1.77
C VAL A 6 28.01 -47.71 -2.41
N ARG A 7 26.72 -47.65 -2.05
CA ARG A 7 25.84 -46.53 -2.39
C ARG A 7 26.16 -45.36 -1.45
N HIS A 8 26.82 -44.34 -1.97
CA HIS A 8 26.82 -43.01 -1.35
C HIS A 8 25.39 -42.45 -1.37
N GLN A 9 24.75 -42.40 -0.20
CA GLN A 9 23.53 -41.62 -0.02
C GLN A 9 23.92 -40.14 0.04
N LEU A 10 23.63 -39.42 -1.04
CA LEU A 10 23.57 -37.96 -1.04
C LEU A 10 22.45 -37.51 -0.09
N PRO A 11 22.65 -36.47 0.75
CA PRO A 11 21.56 -35.89 1.50
C PRO A 11 20.51 -35.36 0.52
N HIS A 12 19.28 -35.84 0.66
CA HIS A 12 18.14 -35.28 -0.06
C HIS A 12 18.02 -33.80 0.27
N SER A 13 18.25 -32.96 -0.74
CA SER A 13 17.89 -31.56 -0.75
C SER A 13 16.41 -31.45 -0.40
N GLY A 14 16.12 -31.06 0.84
CA GLY A 14 14.80 -30.62 1.24
C GLY A 14 14.44 -29.42 0.40
N SER A 15 13.44 -29.59 -0.46
CA SER A 15 12.69 -28.50 -1.07
C SER A 15 12.11 -27.66 0.07
N THR A 16 12.79 -26.56 0.41
CA THR A 16 12.20 -25.48 1.20
C THR A 16 11.26 -24.74 0.27
N ARG A 17 9.98 -25.12 0.35
CA ARG A 17 8.88 -24.28 -0.14
C ARG A 17 9.08 -22.86 0.44
N CYS A 18 9.16 -21.87 -0.45
CA CYS A 18 8.73 -20.51 -0.11
C CYS A 18 7.30 -20.58 0.43
N ASP A 19 6.96 -19.62 1.29
CA ASP A 19 5.62 -19.36 1.85
C ASP A 19 5.35 -19.94 3.25
N ASP A 20 6.25 -19.71 4.21
CA ASP A 20 5.82 -19.62 5.60
C ASP A 20 5.39 -18.17 5.90
N PRO A 21 4.13 -17.92 6.28
CA PRO A 21 3.69 -16.57 6.64
C PRO A 21 4.47 -16.07 7.86
N PRO A 22 4.77 -14.76 7.95
CA PRO A 22 5.47 -14.20 9.10
C PRO A 22 4.72 -14.53 10.38
N ALA A 23 5.47 -14.84 11.45
CA ALA A 23 4.90 -15.23 12.75
C ALA A 23 3.76 -14.26 13.17
N PRO A 24 2.59 -14.76 13.61
CA PRO A 24 1.37 -13.96 13.74
C PRO A 24 1.49 -12.72 14.64
N ALA A 25 2.39 -12.75 15.63
CA ALA A 25 2.68 -11.61 16.49
C ALA A 25 3.40 -10.46 15.76
N ARG A 26 4.33 -10.77 14.84
CA ARG A 26 5.01 -9.74 14.01
C ARG A 26 4.04 -9.11 13.02
N SER A 27 3.15 -9.92 12.42
CA SER A 27 2.11 -9.42 11.51
C SER A 27 1.16 -8.43 12.21
N ARG A 28 0.72 -8.74 13.45
CA ARG A 28 -0.14 -7.83 14.23
C ARG A 28 0.55 -6.54 14.64
N ALA A 29 1.80 -6.61 15.13
CA ALA A 29 2.56 -5.41 15.49
C ALA A 29 2.78 -4.49 14.29
N ARG A 30 3.13 -5.07 13.13
CA ARG A 30 3.27 -4.35 11.87
C ARG A 30 1.98 -3.68 11.43
N THR A 31 0.86 -4.40 11.48
CA THR A 31 -0.47 -3.87 11.12
C THR A 31 -0.83 -2.68 12.01
N ARG A 32 -0.56 -2.80 13.30
CA ARG A 32 -0.77 -1.72 14.27
C ARG A 32 0.13 -0.52 13.98
N ASP A 33 1.42 -0.72 13.76
CA ASP A 33 2.36 0.36 13.41
C ASP A 33 1.94 1.04 12.10
N TRP A 34 1.43 0.30 11.10
CA TRP A 34 0.86 0.88 9.89
C TRP A 34 -0.33 1.79 10.20
N ALA A 35 -1.33 1.22 10.88
CA ALA A 35 -2.59 1.88 11.16
C ALA A 35 -2.42 3.10 12.08
N GLU A 36 -1.54 2.99 13.08
CA GLU A 36 -1.31 4.05 14.04
C GLU A 36 -0.32 5.07 13.51
N ILE A 37 0.81 4.66 12.90
CA ILE A 37 1.93 5.55 12.55
C ILE A 37 1.91 5.97 11.09
N GLN A 38 1.85 5.03 10.15
CA GLN A 38 2.22 5.31 8.77
C GLN A 38 1.05 5.79 7.91
N GLU A 39 -0.14 5.20 8.06
CA GLU A 39 -1.32 5.47 7.23
C GLU A 39 -1.74 6.95 7.30
N ARG A 40 -1.62 7.57 8.48
CA ARG A 40 -1.99 8.99 8.68
C ARG A 40 -1.19 9.96 7.80
N MET A 41 -0.01 9.56 7.34
CA MET A 41 0.81 10.40 6.47
C MET A 41 0.16 10.62 5.09
N LEU A 42 -0.82 9.80 4.73
CA LEU A 42 -1.55 9.86 3.47
C LEU A 42 -2.85 10.67 3.55
N VAL A 43 -3.23 11.15 4.75
CA VAL A 43 -4.45 11.97 4.93
C VAL A 43 -4.52 13.15 3.95
N PRO A 44 -3.44 13.94 3.71
CA PRO A 44 -3.51 15.03 2.75
C PRO A 44 -3.89 14.57 1.33
N LEU A 45 -3.42 13.40 0.90
CA LEU A 45 -3.75 12.82 -0.39
C LEU A 45 -5.23 12.43 -0.47
N TYR A 46 -5.75 11.79 0.58
CA TYR A 46 -7.15 11.39 0.66
C TYR A 46 -8.08 12.61 0.62
N GLU A 47 -7.82 13.58 1.50
CA GLU A 47 -8.58 14.82 1.60
C GLU A 47 -8.59 15.58 0.26
N ALA A 48 -7.43 15.76 -0.37
CA ALA A 48 -7.34 16.46 -1.65
C ALA A 48 -8.13 15.78 -2.78
N ALA A 49 -8.09 14.44 -2.85
CA ALA A 49 -8.86 13.69 -3.84
C ALA A 49 -10.37 13.78 -3.57
N TYR A 50 -10.78 13.65 -2.31
CA TYR A 50 -12.18 13.71 -1.90
C TYR A 50 -12.78 15.11 -2.06
N ASP A 51 -12.01 16.16 -1.77
CA ASP A 51 -12.42 17.55 -2.01
C ASP A 51 -12.59 17.81 -3.50
N ARG A 52 -11.65 17.34 -4.33
CA ARG A 52 -11.70 17.52 -5.78
C ARG A 52 -12.91 16.85 -6.42
N LEU A 53 -13.38 15.74 -5.85
CA LEU A 53 -14.54 14.98 -6.30
C LEU A 53 -15.85 15.39 -5.61
N GLY A 54 -15.79 16.20 -4.56
CA GLY A 54 -16.97 16.54 -3.74
C GLY A 54 -17.58 15.31 -3.06
N VAL A 55 -16.75 14.41 -2.52
CA VAL A 55 -17.22 13.21 -1.81
C VAL A 55 -18.07 13.61 -0.60
N GLY A 56 -19.27 13.05 -0.52
CA GLY A 56 -20.22 13.32 0.56
C GLY A 56 -21.55 12.57 0.38
N PRO A 57 -22.69 13.15 0.82
CA PRO A 57 -23.99 12.51 0.67
C PRO A 57 -24.30 12.15 -0.78
N GLY A 58 -24.72 10.91 -1.03
CA GLY A 58 -24.99 10.38 -2.37
C GLY A 58 -23.76 9.76 -3.07
N THR A 59 -22.56 9.90 -2.50
CA THR A 59 -21.40 9.12 -2.95
C THR A 59 -21.53 7.66 -2.50
N ARG A 60 -21.33 6.73 -3.44
CA ARG A 60 -21.15 5.29 -3.20
C ARG A 60 -19.71 4.94 -3.60
N LEU A 61 -18.83 4.88 -2.61
CA LEU A 61 -17.40 4.75 -2.78
C LEU A 61 -16.93 3.30 -2.58
N LEU A 62 -16.10 2.82 -3.49
CA LEU A 62 -15.34 1.58 -3.34
C LEU A 62 -13.85 1.88 -3.15
N GLY A 63 -13.26 1.47 -2.03
CA GLY A 63 -11.82 1.51 -1.79
C GLY A 63 -11.14 0.19 -2.14
N LEU A 64 -10.28 0.22 -3.15
CA LEU A 64 -9.37 -0.87 -3.51
C LEU A 64 -8.08 -0.76 -2.70
N GLY A 65 -7.68 -1.84 -2.05
CA GLY A 65 -6.53 -1.81 -1.14
C GLY A 65 -6.79 -0.85 0.02
N CYS A 66 -7.95 -0.99 0.67
CA CYS A 66 -8.41 -0.02 1.67
C CYS A 66 -7.58 -0.01 2.96
N GLY A 67 -6.66 -0.97 3.14
CA GLY A 67 -5.78 -1.08 4.28
C GLY A 67 -6.55 -1.16 5.60
N SER A 68 -6.11 -0.39 6.59
CA SER A 68 -6.80 -0.25 7.88
C SER A 68 -7.95 0.76 7.84
N GLY A 69 -8.45 1.11 6.66
CA GLY A 69 -9.71 1.78 6.45
C GLY A 69 -9.71 3.30 6.69
N LEU A 70 -8.55 3.97 6.87
CA LEU A 70 -8.55 5.41 7.18
C LEU A 70 -9.17 6.25 6.06
N ALA A 71 -8.88 5.95 4.79
CA ALA A 71 -9.47 6.66 3.67
C ALA A 71 -11.00 6.49 3.64
N LEU A 72 -11.49 5.26 3.88
CA LEU A 72 -12.93 4.97 3.97
C LEU A 72 -13.58 5.71 5.14
N LEU A 73 -12.92 5.77 6.30
CA LEU A 73 -13.41 6.49 7.47
C LEU A 73 -13.57 7.99 7.17
N LEU A 74 -12.59 8.60 6.49
CA LEU A 74 -12.67 10.00 6.08
C LEU A 74 -13.81 10.25 5.08
N ALA A 75 -14.00 9.35 4.11
CA ALA A 75 -15.12 9.44 3.16
C ALA A 75 -16.48 9.28 3.86
N ALA A 76 -16.60 8.33 4.78
CA ALA A 76 -17.83 8.09 5.52
C ALA A 76 -18.17 9.23 6.49
N ALA A 77 -17.16 9.85 7.10
CA ALA A 77 -17.32 11.06 7.92
C ALA A 77 -17.86 12.26 7.11
N ARG A 78 -17.67 12.26 5.78
CA ARG A 78 -18.26 13.25 4.86
C ARG A 78 -19.69 12.88 4.43
N GLY A 79 -20.21 11.72 4.83
CA GLY A 79 -21.56 11.24 4.50
C GLY A 79 -21.63 10.29 3.30
N ALA A 80 -20.49 9.78 2.81
CA ALA A 80 -20.49 8.77 1.74
C ALA A 80 -20.88 7.39 2.27
N GLN A 81 -21.48 6.56 1.40
CA GLN A 81 -21.60 5.12 1.61
C GLN A 81 -20.30 4.47 1.15
N VAL A 82 -19.70 3.61 1.96
CA VAL A 82 -18.34 3.11 1.72
C VAL A 82 -18.29 1.59 1.72
N SER A 83 -17.64 1.06 0.68
CA SER A 83 -17.22 -0.33 0.60
C SER A 83 -15.70 -0.40 0.49
N GLY A 84 -15.08 -1.38 1.14
CA GLY A 84 -13.64 -1.60 1.13
C GLY A 84 -13.25 -3.04 0.84
N VAL A 85 -12.23 -3.21 0.01
CA VAL A 85 -11.56 -4.50 -0.22
C VAL A 85 -10.07 -4.37 0.03
N ASP A 86 -9.50 -5.35 0.70
CA ASP A 86 -8.05 -5.51 0.86
C ASP A 86 -7.70 -7.00 0.91
N ALA A 87 -6.44 -7.34 0.65
CA ALA A 87 -5.93 -8.71 0.73
C ALA A 87 -5.37 -9.03 2.13
N ASP A 88 -5.01 -8.02 2.92
CA ASP A 88 -4.47 -8.17 4.26
C ASP A 88 -5.60 -8.23 5.30
N GLU A 89 -5.92 -9.45 5.74
CA GLU A 89 -6.97 -9.68 6.74
C GLU A 89 -6.67 -8.97 8.08
N SER A 90 -5.40 -8.84 8.48
CA SER A 90 -5.05 -8.14 9.73
C SER A 90 -5.37 -6.65 9.63
N ARG A 91 -5.17 -6.05 8.46
CA ARG A 91 -5.57 -4.65 8.20
C ARG A 91 -7.09 -4.51 8.14
N LEU A 92 -7.80 -5.47 7.54
CA LEU A 92 -9.26 -5.47 7.48
C LEU A 92 -9.92 -5.62 8.85
N GLU A 93 -9.35 -6.40 9.76
CA GLU A 93 -9.80 -6.46 11.16
C GLU A 93 -9.81 -5.05 11.78
N LEU A 94 -8.71 -4.30 11.67
CA LEU A 94 -8.64 -2.91 12.15
C LEU A 94 -9.59 -1.97 11.40
N ALA A 95 -9.76 -2.15 10.08
CA ALA A 95 -10.69 -1.36 9.30
C ALA A 95 -12.14 -1.56 9.78
N ARG A 96 -12.54 -2.81 10.05
CA ARG A 96 -13.86 -3.12 10.63
C ARG A 96 -14.01 -2.49 12.00
N GLU A 97 -13.04 -2.62 12.89
CA GLU A 97 -13.08 -1.99 14.22
C GLU A 97 -13.29 -0.47 14.13
N ARG A 98 -12.60 0.22 13.22
CA ARG A 98 -12.71 1.67 13.01
C ARG A 98 -14.02 2.12 12.39
N LEU A 99 -14.63 1.27 11.56
CA LEU A 99 -15.82 1.57 10.77
C LEU A 99 -17.12 1.05 11.39
N THR A 100 -17.04 0.38 12.55
CA THR A 100 -18.19 -0.13 13.33
C THR A 100 -18.67 0.77 14.51
N PRO A 101 -18.09 1.93 14.88
CA PRO A 101 -18.63 2.71 15.99
C PRO A 101 -20.00 3.35 15.67
N ASP A 102 -20.78 3.60 16.73
CA ASP A 102 -22.12 4.20 16.67
C ASP A 102 -22.14 5.49 15.82
N GLY A 103 -23.03 5.54 14.82
CA GLY A 103 -23.23 6.73 13.98
C GLY A 103 -22.64 6.66 12.57
N MET A 104 -22.00 5.55 12.16
CA MET A 104 -21.66 5.35 10.75
C MET A 104 -22.90 5.09 9.89
N PRO A 105 -22.91 5.47 8.59
CA PRO A 105 -24.01 5.14 7.69
C PRO A 105 -24.28 3.64 7.70
N GLU A 106 -25.56 3.25 7.63
CA GLU A 106 -26.04 1.85 7.54
C GLU A 106 -25.40 1.03 6.40
N HIS A 107 -24.62 1.66 5.52
CA HIS A 107 -24.06 1.10 4.30
C HIS A 107 -22.52 1.09 4.30
N THR A 108 -21.92 0.70 5.42
CA THR A 108 -20.47 0.46 5.51
C THR A 108 -20.17 -1.03 5.35
N ARG A 109 -19.38 -1.41 4.34
CA ARG A 109 -19.04 -2.82 4.06
C ARG A 109 -17.53 -3.01 3.89
N VAL A 110 -16.92 -3.81 4.74
CA VAL A 110 -15.48 -4.14 4.64
C VAL A 110 -15.34 -5.65 4.51
N VAL A 111 -14.98 -6.10 3.32
CA VAL A 111 -14.91 -7.52 2.98
C VAL A 111 -13.48 -7.92 2.65
N SER A 112 -13.09 -9.14 3.04
CA SER A 112 -11.85 -9.72 2.56
C SER A 112 -12.08 -10.39 1.20
N GLY A 113 -11.17 -10.15 0.26
CA GLY A 113 -11.21 -10.77 -1.06
C GLY A 113 -12.05 -10.03 -2.12
N GLY A 114 -12.85 -10.80 -2.86
CA GLY A 114 -13.43 -10.44 -4.15
C GLY A 114 -14.38 -9.24 -4.14
N LEU A 115 -14.33 -8.48 -5.24
CA LEU A 115 -15.09 -7.24 -5.46
C LEU A 115 -16.61 -7.45 -5.46
N GLU A 116 -17.07 -8.65 -5.78
CA GLU A 116 -18.48 -9.01 -5.85
C GLU A 116 -19.16 -8.96 -4.47
N ALA A 117 -18.43 -9.27 -3.40
CA ALA A 117 -18.95 -9.19 -2.03
C ALA A 117 -19.05 -7.73 -1.51
N ALA A 118 -18.32 -6.80 -2.15
CA ALA A 118 -18.28 -5.40 -1.74
C ALA A 118 -19.44 -4.57 -2.33
N ALA A 119 -20.08 -5.05 -3.41
CA ALA A 119 -21.13 -4.32 -4.12
C ALA A 119 -22.35 -4.03 -3.23
N PRO A 120 -22.87 -2.78 -3.20
CA PRO A 120 -24.02 -2.41 -2.39
C PRO A 120 -25.32 -2.87 -3.08
N GLY A 121 -25.60 -4.17 -3.05
CA GLY A 121 -26.86 -4.73 -3.60
C GLY A 121 -27.07 -4.33 -5.06
N ASP A 122 -28.23 -3.75 -5.39
CA ASP A 122 -28.61 -3.35 -6.76
C ASP A 122 -27.98 -2.02 -7.22
N ALA A 123 -27.24 -1.30 -6.37
CA ALA A 123 -26.66 0.00 -6.72
C ALA A 123 -25.18 -0.13 -7.13
N ALA A 124 -24.83 0.43 -8.28
CA ALA A 124 -23.44 0.50 -8.74
C ALA A 124 -22.68 1.64 -8.04
N PHE A 125 -21.36 1.50 -7.92
CA PHE A 125 -20.50 2.56 -7.35
C PHE A 125 -20.42 3.77 -8.28
N ASN A 126 -20.28 4.97 -7.71
CA ASN A 126 -20.03 6.20 -8.49
C ASN A 126 -18.64 6.80 -8.26
N VAL A 127 -17.91 6.30 -7.25
CA VAL A 127 -16.50 6.62 -6.99
C VAL A 127 -15.75 5.34 -6.65
N VAL A 128 -14.60 5.13 -7.27
CA VAL A 128 -13.63 4.08 -6.93
C VAL A 128 -12.33 4.75 -6.54
N THR A 129 -11.70 4.34 -5.44
CA THR A 129 -10.39 4.85 -5.03
C THR A 129 -9.39 3.72 -4.86
N ALA A 130 -8.22 3.91 -5.43
CA ALA A 130 -7.09 2.99 -5.41
C ALA A 130 -5.85 3.80 -5.00
N PHE A 131 -5.72 4.05 -3.71
CA PHE A 131 -4.53 4.68 -3.17
C PHE A 131 -3.49 3.60 -2.96
N HIS A 132 -2.61 3.43 -3.95
CA HIS A 132 -1.44 2.54 -3.86
C HIS A 132 -0.12 3.29 -3.60
N PRO A 133 -0.06 4.34 -2.74
CA PRO A 133 1.15 5.12 -2.64
C PRO A 133 2.25 4.36 -1.90
N VAL A 134 1.96 3.43 -0.99
CA VAL A 134 2.97 2.83 -0.11
C VAL A 134 2.53 1.43 0.32
N GLY A 135 3.34 0.41 0.06
CA GLY A 135 3.17 -0.90 0.69
C GLY A 135 2.17 -1.87 0.07
N CYS A 136 1.73 -1.62 -1.16
CA CYS A 136 0.98 -2.63 -1.92
C CYS A 136 1.96 -3.40 -2.80
N VAL A 137 2.31 -4.63 -2.39
CA VAL A 137 3.18 -5.55 -3.14
C VAL A 137 2.41 -6.20 -4.30
N SER A 138 1.58 -5.41 -4.98
CA SER A 138 0.78 -5.90 -6.10
C SER A 138 1.50 -5.62 -7.41
N THR A 139 1.58 -6.65 -8.26
CA THR A 139 2.09 -6.50 -9.63
C THR A 139 1.20 -5.53 -10.41
N VAL A 140 1.75 -4.89 -11.44
CA VAL A 140 0.96 -3.96 -12.27
C VAL A 140 -0.21 -4.71 -12.92
N GLU A 141 -0.03 -5.99 -13.23
CA GLU A 141 -1.07 -6.89 -13.74
C GLU A 141 -2.20 -7.07 -12.71
N GLY A 142 -1.86 -7.34 -11.45
CA GLY A 142 -2.85 -7.49 -10.37
C GLY A 142 -3.63 -6.20 -10.12
N LEU A 143 -2.95 -5.05 -10.11
CA LEU A 143 -3.57 -3.74 -10.00
C LEU A 143 -4.51 -3.44 -11.18
N THR A 144 -4.06 -3.75 -12.41
CA THR A 144 -4.87 -3.57 -13.62
C THR A 144 -6.13 -4.43 -13.55
N ALA A 145 -6.01 -5.70 -13.14
CA ALA A 145 -7.14 -6.63 -13.03
C ALA A 145 -8.16 -6.16 -11.98
N SER A 146 -7.69 -5.75 -10.80
CA SER A 146 -8.54 -5.22 -9.74
C SER A 146 -9.28 -3.95 -10.17
N LEU A 147 -8.59 -3.01 -10.82
CA LEU A 147 -9.20 -1.80 -11.36
C LEU A 147 -10.24 -2.09 -12.45
N THR A 148 -9.94 -3.03 -13.35
CA THR A 148 -10.86 -3.44 -14.43
C THR A 148 -12.15 -4.04 -13.85
N ALA A 149 -12.02 -4.95 -12.89
CA ALA A 149 -13.16 -5.55 -12.22
C ALA A 149 -13.98 -4.51 -11.44
N ALA A 150 -13.32 -3.58 -10.73
CA ALA A 150 -13.98 -2.51 -10.00
C ALA A 150 -14.72 -1.54 -10.92
N ALA A 151 -14.15 -1.23 -12.09
CA ALA A 151 -14.80 -0.42 -13.11
C ALA A 151 -16.07 -1.09 -13.65
N GLY A 152 -16.12 -2.42 -13.71
CA GLY A 152 -17.32 -3.19 -14.07
C GLY A 152 -18.45 -3.12 -13.04
N LEU A 153 -18.14 -2.79 -11.77
CA LEU A 153 -19.11 -2.59 -10.70
C LEU A 153 -19.54 -1.13 -10.51
N ALA A 154 -18.96 -0.22 -11.30
CA ALA A 154 -19.24 1.20 -11.25
C ALA A 154 -20.18 1.61 -12.39
N GLU A 155 -20.94 2.69 -12.16
CA GLU A 155 -21.75 3.29 -13.21
C GLU A 155 -20.85 3.84 -14.33
N ARG A 156 -21.38 3.97 -15.55
CA ARG A 156 -20.63 4.62 -16.64
C ARG A 156 -20.34 6.08 -16.29
N GLY A 157 -19.11 6.53 -16.52
CA GLY A 157 -18.66 7.88 -16.16
C GLY A 157 -18.32 8.08 -14.68
N SER A 158 -18.33 7.01 -13.87
CA SER A 158 -17.89 7.05 -12.47
C SER A 158 -16.44 7.48 -12.36
N ALA A 159 -16.11 8.20 -11.29
CA ALA A 159 -14.75 8.64 -11.03
C ALA A 159 -13.91 7.49 -10.45
N VAL A 160 -12.70 7.30 -10.97
CA VAL A 160 -11.70 6.39 -10.44
C VAL A 160 -10.47 7.19 -10.04
N VAL A 161 -10.09 7.16 -8.77
CA VAL A 161 -8.90 7.84 -8.25
C VAL A 161 -7.76 6.85 -8.10
N LEU A 162 -6.64 7.13 -8.76
CA LEU A 162 -5.38 6.39 -8.59
C LEU A 162 -4.41 7.28 -7.81
N GLY A 163 -3.89 6.80 -6.69
CA GLY A 163 -2.88 7.50 -5.89
C GLY A 163 -1.52 6.82 -5.96
N GLY A 164 -0.46 7.61 -6.10
CA GLY A 164 0.92 7.12 -6.16
C GLY A 164 1.94 8.18 -5.74
N TRP A 165 3.22 7.80 -5.66
CA TRP A 165 4.29 8.77 -5.39
C TRP A 165 4.35 9.84 -6.47
N GLY A 166 4.72 11.05 -6.06
CA GLY A 166 5.10 12.12 -6.96
C GLY A 166 6.53 11.93 -7.49
N PRO A 167 7.06 12.96 -8.18
CA PRO A 167 8.41 12.91 -8.72
C PRO A 167 9.46 12.60 -7.63
N VAL A 168 10.32 11.62 -7.89
CA VAL A 168 11.25 11.05 -6.90
C VAL A 168 12.18 12.09 -6.29
N GLU A 169 12.56 13.11 -7.07
CA GLU A 169 13.40 14.22 -6.64
C GLU A 169 12.73 15.14 -5.60
N ARG A 170 11.42 15.01 -5.42
CA ARG A 170 10.63 15.74 -4.41
C ARG A 170 10.21 14.87 -3.22
N CYS A 171 10.72 13.65 -3.14
CA CYS A 171 10.37 12.68 -2.10
C CYS A 171 11.62 12.32 -1.28
N ALA A 172 11.75 12.88 -0.08
CA ALA A 172 12.82 12.55 0.85
C ALA A 172 12.88 11.04 1.17
N THR A 173 11.72 10.37 1.20
CA THR A 173 11.63 8.92 1.42
C THR A 173 12.35 8.12 0.35
N ALA A 174 12.53 8.64 -0.88
CA ALA A 174 13.29 7.96 -1.92
C ALA A 174 14.74 7.69 -1.51
N GLY A 175 15.37 8.61 -0.77
CA GLY A 175 16.73 8.41 -0.24
C GLY A 175 16.81 7.28 0.79
N VAL A 176 15.76 7.15 1.59
CA VAL A 176 15.65 6.14 2.64
C VAL A 176 15.32 4.76 2.05
N LEU A 177 14.46 4.69 1.04
CA LEU A 177 14.11 3.42 0.36
C LEU A 177 15.26 2.82 -0.44
N ARG A 178 16.25 3.62 -0.86
CA ARG A 178 17.49 3.10 -1.44
C ARG A 178 18.28 2.21 -0.46
N VAL A 179 18.11 2.38 0.85
CA VAL A 179 18.68 1.47 1.85
C VAL A 179 18.05 0.08 1.73
N ALA A 180 16.72 0.02 1.59
CA ALA A 180 16.02 -1.25 1.40
C ALA A 180 16.54 -1.98 0.16
N GLN A 181 16.66 -1.27 -0.96
CA GLN A 181 17.17 -1.85 -2.21
C GLN A 181 18.60 -2.36 -2.05
N ARG A 182 19.51 -1.55 -1.50
CA ARG A 182 20.91 -1.95 -1.28
C ARG A 182 21.05 -3.17 -0.37
N LEU A 183 20.21 -3.29 0.65
CA LEU A 183 20.23 -4.43 1.57
C LEU A 183 19.61 -5.69 0.97
N ALA A 184 18.60 -5.53 0.12
CA ALA A 184 17.99 -6.63 -0.63
C ALA A 184 18.93 -7.16 -1.73
N ASP A 185 19.68 -6.26 -2.39
CA ASP A 185 20.67 -6.58 -3.41
C ASP A 185 21.96 -7.11 -2.74
N SER A 186 21.95 -8.37 -2.31
CA SER A 186 23.16 -9.02 -1.77
C SER A 186 24.34 -8.92 -2.76
N PRO A 187 25.58 -8.64 -2.30
CA PRO A 187 26.75 -8.62 -3.17
C PRO A 187 27.08 -10.05 -3.63
N GLY A 188 26.53 -10.47 -4.77
CA GLY A 188 26.79 -11.78 -5.37
C GLY A 188 25.70 -12.27 -6.33
N ASP A 189 24.46 -11.83 -6.17
CA ASP A 189 23.34 -12.23 -7.01
C ASP A 189 22.99 -11.15 -8.03
N TYR A 190 23.56 -11.27 -9.23
CA TYR A 190 23.08 -10.54 -10.42
C TYR A 190 21.81 -11.19 -10.97
N VAL A 191 20.79 -11.39 -10.11
CA VAL A 191 19.47 -11.80 -10.58
C VAL A 191 18.69 -10.54 -10.93
N VAL A 192 18.66 -10.22 -12.22
CA VAL A 192 17.75 -9.23 -12.78
C VAL A 192 16.32 -9.67 -12.46
N GLY A 193 15.66 -8.98 -11.53
CA GLY A 193 14.23 -9.19 -11.25
C GLY A 193 13.79 -9.37 -9.80
N SER A 194 14.65 -9.14 -8.79
CA SER A 194 14.14 -9.01 -7.41
C SER A 194 13.13 -7.87 -7.35
N ALA A 195 12.02 -8.07 -6.63
CA ALA A 195 10.90 -7.14 -6.45
C ALA A 195 11.30 -5.90 -5.62
N GLY A 196 12.36 -5.22 -6.05
CA GLY A 196 12.91 -4.03 -5.44
C GLY A 196 12.00 -2.83 -5.69
N TRP A 197 11.98 -1.92 -4.70
CA TRP A 197 11.39 -0.61 -4.86
C TRP A 197 11.95 0.09 -6.10
N ARG A 198 11.07 0.58 -6.98
CA ARG A 198 11.43 1.42 -8.13
C ARG A 198 10.83 2.81 -7.96
N PRO A 199 11.56 3.88 -8.33
CA PRO A 199 10.99 5.22 -8.40
C PRO A 199 9.75 5.24 -9.30
N SER A 200 8.71 5.98 -8.92
CA SER A 200 7.56 6.20 -9.79
C SER A 200 7.95 6.98 -11.03
N GLY A 201 7.58 6.46 -12.18
CA GLY A 201 7.67 7.15 -13.46
C GLY A 201 6.67 8.31 -13.54
N ARG A 202 6.92 9.21 -14.49
CA ARG A 202 6.09 10.40 -14.71
C ARG A 202 4.64 10.05 -15.03
N ASP A 203 4.46 8.99 -15.82
CA ASP A 203 3.21 8.63 -16.47
C ASP A 203 2.64 7.28 -15.94
N ASP A 204 3.21 6.73 -14.86
CA ASP A 204 2.83 5.41 -14.32
C ASP A 204 1.33 5.29 -13.98
N LEU A 205 0.70 6.37 -13.51
CA LEU A 205 -0.73 6.36 -13.18
C LEU A 205 -1.59 6.43 -14.44
N GLU A 206 -1.17 7.19 -15.45
CA GLU A 206 -1.84 7.28 -16.74
C GLU A 206 -1.75 5.93 -17.47
N ASP A 207 -0.56 5.33 -17.52
CA ASP A 207 -0.35 4.00 -18.10
C ASP A 207 -1.19 2.93 -17.41
N LEU A 208 -1.29 2.98 -16.07
CA LEU A 208 -2.15 2.08 -15.30
C LEU A 208 -3.64 2.30 -15.62
N ALA A 209 -4.08 3.55 -15.74
CA ALA A 209 -5.45 3.89 -16.11
C ALA A 209 -5.80 3.40 -17.52
N ASP A 210 -4.89 3.60 -18.48
CA ASP A 210 -5.06 3.17 -19.86
C ASP A 210 -5.13 1.64 -19.98
N ARG A 211 -4.25 0.93 -19.25
CA ARG A 211 -4.27 -0.55 -19.14
C ARG A 211 -5.59 -1.07 -18.55
N ALA A 212 -6.17 -0.34 -17.59
CA ALA A 212 -7.46 -0.67 -16.99
C ALA A 212 -8.67 -0.21 -17.84
N GLY A 213 -8.44 0.36 -19.03
CA GLY A 213 -9.50 0.83 -19.92
C GLY A 213 -10.21 2.09 -19.44
N LEU A 214 -9.62 2.83 -18.51
CA LEU A 214 -10.17 4.07 -17.97
C LEU A 214 -9.81 5.25 -18.89
N ARG A 215 -10.49 6.38 -18.71
CA ARG A 215 -10.17 7.63 -19.42
C ARG A 215 -9.68 8.69 -18.43
N PRO A 216 -8.43 9.15 -18.50
CA PRO A 216 -7.95 10.27 -17.67
C PRO A 216 -8.84 11.52 -17.79
N ASP A 217 -9.13 12.16 -16.66
CA ASP A 217 -10.03 13.33 -16.52
C ASP A 217 -9.41 14.48 -15.69
N GLY A 218 -8.27 14.23 -15.05
CA GLY A 218 -7.49 15.26 -14.36
C GLY A 218 -6.50 14.65 -13.38
N SER A 219 -5.55 15.45 -12.89
CA SER A 219 -4.59 15.00 -11.89
C SER A 219 -4.22 16.14 -10.94
N GLY A 220 -3.60 15.79 -9.81
CA GLY A 220 -3.12 16.75 -8.82
C GLY A 220 -1.92 16.23 -8.06
N ARG A 221 -1.12 17.15 -7.50
CA ARG A 221 0.02 16.84 -6.63
C ARG A 221 -0.24 17.38 -5.24
N VAL A 222 0.13 16.60 -4.23
CA VAL A 222 -0.18 16.89 -2.84
C VAL A 222 1.08 16.74 -2.00
N SER A 223 1.39 17.74 -1.17
CA SER A 223 2.45 17.61 -0.18
C SER A 223 1.95 16.72 0.96
N CYS A 224 2.60 15.58 1.16
CA CYS A 224 2.29 14.65 2.25
C CYS A 224 3.58 14.37 3.03
N PRO A 225 4.04 15.32 3.85
CA PRO A 225 5.26 15.13 4.62
C PRO A 225 5.09 13.99 5.61
N PHE A 226 6.12 13.15 5.76
CA PHE A 226 6.13 12.13 6.79
C PHE A 226 6.73 12.73 8.06
N GLY A 227 5.88 12.90 9.07
CA GLY A 227 6.23 13.50 10.36
C GLY A 227 6.16 12.47 11.47
N TYR A 228 7.26 12.23 12.15
CA TYR A 228 7.35 11.28 13.25
C TYR A 228 7.80 11.97 14.53
N ALA A 229 7.31 11.48 15.67
CA ALA A 229 7.67 12.01 16.99
C ALA A 229 9.17 11.87 17.29
N ASP A 230 9.78 10.79 16.80
CA ASP A 230 11.17 10.43 17.04
C ASP A 230 11.66 9.42 15.96
N PRO A 231 12.98 9.18 15.86
CA PRO A 231 13.53 8.22 14.89
C PRO A 231 13.04 6.78 15.05
N ALA A 232 12.75 6.31 16.26
CA ALA A 232 12.26 4.94 16.47
C ALA A 232 10.82 4.78 15.95
N SER A 233 9.98 5.81 16.14
CA SER A 233 8.66 5.89 15.52
C SER A 233 8.73 5.94 13.98
N ALA A 234 9.71 6.66 13.42
CA ALA A 234 9.97 6.68 11.98
C ALA A 234 10.37 5.31 11.42
N VAL A 235 11.30 4.61 12.09
CA VAL A 235 11.72 3.24 11.73
C VAL A 235 10.52 2.30 11.71
N ARG A 236 9.72 2.25 12.79
CA ARG A 236 8.52 1.39 12.86
C ARG A 236 7.50 1.72 11.76
N GLY A 237 7.21 3.00 11.56
CA GLY A 237 6.30 3.45 10.51
C GLY A 237 6.76 3.03 9.12
N LEU A 238 8.04 3.23 8.79
CA LEU A 238 8.59 2.86 7.49
C LEU A 238 8.68 1.33 7.29
N LEU A 239 9.04 0.55 8.31
CA LEU A 239 9.02 -0.91 8.22
C LEU A 239 7.59 -1.45 8.05
N SER A 240 6.60 -0.81 8.65
CA SER A 240 5.18 -1.21 8.52
C SER A 240 4.64 -1.13 7.08
N THR A 241 5.32 -0.37 6.22
CA THR A 241 4.96 -0.26 4.80
C THR A 241 5.15 -1.57 4.04
N GLY A 242 6.09 -2.42 4.45
CA GLY A 242 6.51 -3.58 3.65
C GLY A 242 7.49 -3.28 2.53
N LEU A 243 7.86 -2.02 2.30
CA LEU A 243 8.88 -1.67 1.32
C LEU A 243 10.29 -2.14 1.70
N PHE A 244 10.47 -2.62 2.94
CA PHE A 244 11.70 -3.18 3.46
C PHE A 244 11.66 -4.71 3.57
N ASP A 245 10.60 -5.38 3.10
CA ASP A 245 10.44 -6.82 3.30
C ASP A 245 11.56 -7.63 2.63
N ALA A 246 11.90 -7.31 1.38
CA ALA A 246 13.04 -7.93 0.70
C ALA A 246 14.38 -7.70 1.44
N ALA A 247 14.56 -6.56 2.09
CA ALA A 247 15.75 -6.29 2.90
C ALA A 247 15.75 -7.10 4.21
N LEU A 248 14.58 -7.29 4.83
CA LEU A 248 14.42 -8.11 6.04
C LEU A 248 14.53 -9.62 5.75
N GLU A 249 14.30 -10.03 4.51
CA GLU A 249 14.57 -11.40 4.04
C GLU A 249 16.06 -11.63 3.79
N ALA A 250 16.76 -10.62 3.25
CA ALA A 250 18.17 -10.72 2.89
C ALA A 250 19.17 -10.40 4.03
N ALA A 251 18.77 -9.61 5.01
CA ALA A 251 19.64 -9.11 6.08
C ALA A 251 19.02 -9.24 7.48
N GLU A 252 19.85 -9.18 8.52
CA GLU A 252 19.35 -9.21 9.90
C GLU A 252 18.49 -7.97 10.22
N GLN A 253 17.37 -8.18 10.92
CA GLN A 253 16.46 -7.09 11.31
C GLN A 253 17.18 -5.92 11.99
N ARG A 254 18.12 -6.21 12.89
CA ARG A 254 18.90 -5.18 13.60
C ARG A 254 19.76 -4.35 12.65
N GLN A 255 20.29 -4.95 11.58
CA GLN A 255 21.03 -4.24 10.55
C GLN A 255 20.11 -3.31 9.76
N VAL A 256 18.96 -3.81 9.31
CA VAL A 256 17.96 -3.01 8.56
C VAL A 256 17.50 -1.81 9.40
N GLU A 257 17.13 -2.04 10.67
CA GLU A 257 16.72 -0.97 11.59
C GLU A 257 17.82 0.08 11.81
N LYS A 258 19.07 -0.36 11.99
CA LYS A 258 20.21 0.53 12.19
C LYS A 258 20.46 1.39 10.95
N GLU A 259 20.52 0.79 9.77
CA GLU A 259 20.77 1.53 8.53
C GLU A 259 19.61 2.47 8.17
N LEU A 260 18.38 2.06 8.47
CA LEU A 260 17.20 2.91 8.34
C LEU A 260 17.28 4.11 9.29
N ALA A 261 17.63 3.90 10.56
CA ALA A 261 17.86 4.99 11.50
C ALA A 261 19.00 5.91 11.03
N GLU A 262 20.10 5.36 10.52
CA GLU A 262 21.22 6.10 9.91
C GLU A 262 20.73 7.01 8.76
N ALA A 263 19.92 6.48 7.84
CA ALA A 263 19.36 7.24 6.73
C ALA A 263 18.36 8.33 7.12
N LEU A 264 17.80 8.28 8.34
CA LEU A 264 16.84 9.26 8.85
C LEU A 264 17.50 10.49 9.51
N HIS A 265 18.78 10.43 9.89
CA HIS A 265 19.48 11.54 10.56
C HIS A 265 19.37 12.90 9.84
N PRO A 266 19.50 12.99 8.49
CA PRO A 266 19.37 14.27 7.80
C PRO A 266 17.99 14.94 7.94
N TYR A 267 16.97 14.16 8.32
CA TYR A 267 15.59 14.60 8.48
C TYR A 267 15.19 14.79 9.95
N GLN A 268 16.10 14.50 10.88
CA GLN A 268 15.88 14.72 12.30
C GLN A 268 16.07 16.21 12.62
N ARG A 269 15.08 16.78 13.30
CA ARG A 269 15.08 18.17 13.77
C ARG A 269 15.73 18.25 15.16
N ALA A 270 16.09 19.47 15.55
CA ALA A 270 16.70 19.74 16.87
C ALA A 270 15.80 19.37 18.06
N ASP A 271 14.48 19.33 17.86
CA ASP A 271 13.49 18.93 18.87
C ASP A 271 13.34 17.40 19.00
N GLY A 272 14.10 16.62 18.22
CA GLY A 272 14.05 15.16 18.22
C GLY A 272 13.05 14.57 17.24
N THR A 273 12.16 15.37 16.63
CA THR A 273 11.20 14.89 15.64
C THR A 273 11.87 14.58 14.30
N VAL A 274 11.26 13.72 13.49
CA VAL A 274 11.71 13.43 12.12
C VAL A 274 10.71 14.00 11.14
N TRP A 275 11.20 14.75 10.15
CA TRP A 275 10.35 15.38 9.14
C TRP A 275 10.90 15.18 7.73
N MET A 276 10.19 14.39 6.94
CA MET A 276 10.58 14.05 5.57
C MET A 276 9.59 14.67 4.58
N PRO A 277 9.98 15.68 3.79
CA PRO A 277 9.10 16.24 2.77
C PRO A 277 8.87 15.21 1.67
N ASN A 278 7.59 14.89 1.40
CA ASN A 278 7.21 14.04 0.28
C ASN A 278 6.07 14.66 -0.51
N VAL A 279 6.02 14.32 -1.79
CA VAL A 279 4.94 14.70 -2.70
C VAL A 279 4.30 13.43 -3.23
N PHE A 280 2.98 13.38 -3.18
CA PHE A 280 2.18 12.35 -3.84
C PHE A 280 1.44 12.95 -5.03
N ARG A 281 1.02 12.09 -5.94
CA ARG A 281 0.16 12.45 -7.06
C ARG A 281 -1.11 11.60 -7.00
N TYR A 282 -2.22 12.20 -7.40
CA TYR A 282 -3.41 11.45 -7.76
C TYR A 282 -3.80 11.73 -9.21
N LEU A 283 -4.35 10.71 -9.86
CA LEU A 283 -5.01 10.79 -11.16
C LEU A 283 -6.49 10.49 -10.95
N ILE A 284 -7.36 11.33 -11.52
CA ILE A 284 -8.79 11.07 -11.67
C ILE A 284 -9.00 10.58 -13.09
N ALA A 285 -9.59 9.40 -13.21
CA ALA A 285 -10.03 8.82 -14.46
C ALA A 285 -11.53 8.52 -14.41
N ARG A 286 -12.11 8.17 -15.56
CA ARG A 286 -13.53 7.87 -15.74
C ARG A 286 -13.71 6.47 -16.30
N THR A 287 -14.72 5.76 -15.81
CA THR A 287 -15.20 4.53 -16.45
C THR A 287 -15.88 4.87 -17.78
N ARG A 288 -15.79 3.95 -18.75
CA ARG A 288 -16.36 4.11 -20.09
C ARG A 288 -17.82 3.66 -20.16
#